data_AF-A0A6F8ZQ56-F1
#
_entry.id   AF-A0A6F8ZQ56-F1
#
_cell.length_a   1.000
_cell.length_b   1.000
_cell.length_c   1.000
_cell.angle_alpha   90.00
_cell.angle_beta   90.00
_cell.angle_gamma   90.00
#
_symmetry.space_group_name_H-M   'P 1'
#
loop_
_entity.id
_entity.type
_entity.pdbx_description
1 polymer ?
#
loop_
_entity_poly.entity_id
_entity_poly.type
_entity_poly.pdbx_seq_one_letter_code
_entity_poly.pdbx_strand_id
1 'polypeptide(L)'
;MGRQSLVIAVILCVLICQGCCSGVFELKVQEFLNKKGVTGNTNCCKGASGIQQCECKTFFRICLKHYQVHVSPEPPCTYGGSVTPVLGSNSFQVPETIAEAFANPIPFSFGFTWPVSI
;
A
#
# COMPACT_ATOMS: atom_id res chain seq x y z
N MET A 1 -23.71 -37.99 27.01
CA MET A 1 -22.61 -37.95 26.01
C MET A 1 -22.59 -36.64 25.22
N GLY A 2 -23.68 -36.19 24.58
CA GLY A 2 -23.67 -34.97 23.74
C GLY A 2 -23.24 -33.66 24.42
N ARG A 3 -23.62 -33.41 25.69
CA ARG A 3 -23.25 -32.18 26.41
C ARG A 3 -21.74 -32.06 26.67
N GLN A 4 -21.07 -33.17 26.99
CA GLN A 4 -19.61 -33.17 27.19
C GLN A 4 -18.86 -33.01 25.86
N SER A 5 -19.34 -33.67 24.80
CA SER A 5 -18.78 -33.49 23.45
C SER A 5 -18.90 -32.05 22.95
N LEU A 6 -20.02 -31.38 23.23
CA LEU A 6 -20.21 -29.96 22.89
C LEU A 6 -19.26 -29.05 23.68
N VAL A 7 -19.10 -29.27 24.99
CA VAL A 7 -18.19 -28.48 25.81
C VAL A 7 -16.74 -28.64 25.35
N ILE A 8 -16.32 -29.87 25.04
CA ILE A 8 -14.98 -30.15 24.52
C ILE A 8 -14.77 -29.46 23.17
N ALA A 9 -15.76 -29.51 22.26
CA ALA A 9 -15.68 -28.84 20.96
C ALA A 9 -15.58 -27.30 21.10
N VAL A 10 -16.34 -26.71 22.02
CA VAL A 10 -16.28 -25.27 22.31
C VAL A 10 -14.92 -24.87 22.86
N ILE A 11 -14.37 -25.63 23.82
CA ILE A 11 -13.05 -25.36 24.39
C ILE A 11 -11.96 -25.45 23.32
N LEU A 12 -11.99 -26.49 22.47
CA LEU A 12 -11.06 -26.61 21.34
C LEU A 12 -11.17 -25.43 20.38
N CYS A 13 -12.38 -25.02 20.02
CA CYS A 13 -12.61 -23.88 19.13
C CYS A 13 -12.05 -22.58 19.72
N VAL A 14 -12.28 -22.33 21.01
CA VAL A 14 -11.74 -21.14 21.71
C VAL A 14 -10.22 -21.15 21.75
N LEU A 15 -9.58 -22.31 21.99
CA LEU A 15 -8.12 -22.45 21.99
C LEU A 15 -7.50 -22.20 20.61
N ILE A 16 -8.17 -22.65 19.53
CA ILE A 16 -7.71 -22.43 18.15
C ILE A 16 -7.89 -20.97 17.73
N CYS A 17 -8.93 -20.28 18.23
CA CYS A 17 -9.25 -18.90 17.83
C CYS A 17 -8.37 -17.83 18.50
N GLN A 18 -7.53 -18.19 19.49
CA GLN A 18 -6.62 -17.24 20.16
C GLN A 18 -5.54 -16.65 19.23
N GLY A 19 -5.29 -17.25 18.06
CA GLY A 19 -4.25 -16.84 17.11
C GLY A 19 -4.71 -15.95 15.96
N CYS A 20 -5.99 -15.59 15.90
CA CYS A 20 -6.55 -14.81 14.79
C CYS A 20 -6.36 -13.30 15.02
N CYS A 21 -5.12 -12.81 15.00
CA CYS A 21 -4.86 -11.37 14.91
C CYS A 21 -4.98 -10.94 13.45
N SER A 22 -6.02 -10.20 13.09
CA SER A 22 -6.15 -9.60 11.76
C SER A 22 -6.32 -8.08 11.86
N GLY A 23 -6.02 -7.40 10.77
CA GLY A 23 -6.18 -5.96 10.66
C GLY A 23 -6.00 -5.47 9.23
N VAL A 24 -6.15 -4.16 9.06
CA VAL A 24 -5.97 -3.49 7.76
C VAL A 24 -5.05 -2.30 8.00
N PHE A 25 -3.97 -2.24 7.22
CA PHE A 25 -3.14 -1.03 7.11
C PHE A 25 -3.62 -0.22 5.91
N GLU A 26 -3.94 1.05 6.12
CA GLU A 26 -4.47 1.94 5.09
C GLU A 26 -3.48 3.04 4.73
N LEU A 27 -3.19 3.19 3.43
CA LEU A 27 -2.34 4.26 2.91
C LEU A 27 -3.16 5.25 2.08
N LYS A 28 -3.35 6.48 2.59
CA LYS A 28 -4.00 7.58 1.86
C LYS A 28 -2.98 8.43 1.12
N VAL A 29 -3.11 8.52 -0.20
CA VAL A 29 -2.33 9.48 -1.01
C VAL A 29 -3.12 10.78 -1.07
N GLN A 30 -2.50 11.90 -0.69
CA GLN A 30 -3.17 13.21 -0.59
C GLN A 30 -2.77 14.14 -1.73
N GLU A 31 -1.48 14.39 -1.88
CA GLU A 31 -0.94 15.33 -2.86
C GLU A 31 0.42 14.85 -3.34
N PHE A 32 0.72 15.13 -4.60
CA PHE A 32 2.04 14.97 -5.17
C PHE A 32 2.47 16.27 -5.83
N LEU A 33 3.70 16.71 -5.54
CA LEU A 33 4.26 17.98 -6.04
C LEU A 33 5.53 17.71 -6.85
N ASN A 34 5.43 17.87 -8.16
CA ASN A 34 6.56 17.92 -9.08
C ASN A 34 6.48 19.18 -9.95
N LYS A 35 6.89 20.33 -9.37
CA LYS A 35 6.81 21.64 -10.05
C LYS A 35 7.67 21.73 -11.32
N LYS A 36 8.74 20.94 -11.38
CA LYS A 36 9.72 20.95 -12.48
C LYS A 36 9.38 19.94 -13.58
N GLY A 37 8.46 19.00 -13.34
CA GLY A 37 8.12 17.95 -14.31
C GLY A 37 9.32 17.09 -14.70
N VAL A 38 10.23 16.85 -13.75
CA VAL A 38 11.45 16.06 -13.97
C VAL A 38 11.39 14.73 -13.23
N THR A 39 12.17 13.77 -13.72
CA THR A 39 12.43 12.49 -13.06
C THR A 39 13.50 12.65 -11.97
N GLY A 40 13.73 11.59 -11.17
CA GLY A 40 14.79 11.59 -10.15
C GLY A 40 16.19 11.87 -10.72
N ASN A 41 16.41 11.59 -12.01
CA ASN A 41 17.66 11.86 -12.71
C ASN A 41 17.69 13.25 -13.38
N THR A 42 16.81 14.17 -12.99
CA THR A 42 16.67 15.54 -13.54
C THR A 42 16.32 15.63 -15.03
N ASN A 43 16.01 14.51 -15.68
CA ASN A 43 15.56 14.46 -17.06
C ASN A 43 14.04 14.65 -17.15
N CYS A 44 13.55 15.21 -18.25
CA CYS A 44 12.12 15.32 -18.52
C CYS A 44 11.49 13.96 -18.85
N CYS A 45 10.30 13.69 -18.31
CA CYS A 45 9.63 12.38 -18.41
C CYS A 45 9.34 11.91 -19.85
N LYS A 46 9.18 12.84 -20.80
CA LYS A 46 8.97 12.56 -22.24
C LYS A 46 10.26 12.59 -23.07
N GLY A 47 11.45 12.74 -22.46
CA GLY A 47 12.71 12.89 -23.20
C GLY A 47 12.83 14.19 -24.00
N ALA A 48 11.90 15.13 -23.84
CA ALA A 48 11.94 16.41 -24.52
C ALA A 48 13.08 17.28 -23.95
N SER A 49 14.10 17.50 -24.77
CA SER A 49 15.17 18.47 -24.52
C SER A 49 14.77 19.76 -25.23
N GLY A 50 14.25 20.75 -24.49
CA GLY A 50 13.86 22.05 -25.07
C GLY A 50 12.80 22.82 -24.27
N ILE A 51 12.33 23.94 -24.83
CA ILE A 51 11.42 24.97 -24.25
C ILE A 51 10.00 24.44 -23.91
N GLN A 52 9.73 23.15 -24.10
CA GLN A 52 8.43 22.55 -23.77
C GLN A 52 8.33 22.23 -22.28
N GLN A 53 7.21 22.64 -21.67
CA GLN A 53 6.87 22.32 -20.29
C GLN A 53 6.90 20.79 -20.09
N CYS A 54 7.79 20.30 -19.23
CA CYS A 54 7.92 18.86 -19.02
C CYS A 54 6.69 18.30 -18.30
N GLU A 55 6.16 17.20 -18.82
CA GLU A 55 4.92 16.58 -18.35
C GLU A 55 5.17 15.12 -17.93
N CYS A 56 4.89 14.82 -16.66
CA CYS A 56 5.07 13.50 -16.06
C CYS A 56 3.74 12.87 -15.66
N LYS A 57 3.36 11.80 -16.36
CA LYS A 57 2.27 10.92 -15.93
C LYS A 57 2.72 10.12 -14.71
N THR A 58 2.08 10.38 -13.56
CA THR A 58 2.55 9.87 -12.27
C THR A 58 1.65 8.73 -11.79
N PHE A 59 2.27 7.62 -11.40
CA PHE A 59 1.64 6.47 -10.74
C PHE A 59 2.49 6.07 -9.53
N PHE A 60 1.91 5.35 -8.57
CA PHE A 60 2.59 4.94 -7.35
C PHE A 60 2.75 3.43 -7.30
N ARG A 61 3.95 2.99 -6.93
CA ARG A 61 4.24 1.60 -6.54
C ARG A 61 4.47 1.58 -5.03
N ILE A 62 3.62 0.87 -4.33
CA ILE A 62 3.63 0.75 -2.87
C ILE A 62 4.10 -0.64 -2.50
N CYS A 63 5.06 -0.72 -1.58
CA CYS A 63 5.61 -1.95 -1.06
C CYS A 63 5.66 -1.85 0.47
N LEU A 64 4.85 -2.66 1.15
CA LEU A 64 4.81 -2.73 2.60
C LEU A 64 5.63 -3.94 3.05
N LYS A 65 6.58 -3.72 3.96
CA LYS A 65 7.49 -4.75 4.47
C LYS A 65 7.80 -4.54 5.95
N HIS A 66 8.46 -5.53 6.54
CA HIS A 66 9.00 -5.43 7.89
C HIS A 66 10.11 -4.37 7.97
N TYR A 67 10.27 -3.81 9.16
CA TYR A 67 11.37 -2.90 9.47
C TYR A 67 12.71 -3.57 9.15
N GLN A 68 13.57 -2.81 8.47
CA GLN A 68 14.95 -3.20 8.18
C GLN A 68 15.88 -2.05 8.55
N VAL A 69 17.01 -2.36 9.19
CA VAL A 69 18.05 -1.35 9.49
C VAL A 69 18.57 -0.71 8.21
N HIS A 70 18.68 -1.50 7.13
CA HIS A 70 19.01 -1.03 5.78
C HIS A 70 17.83 -1.30 4.84
N VAL A 71 17.21 -0.25 4.35
CA VAL A 71 15.99 -0.36 3.52
C VAL A 71 16.37 -0.71 2.07
N SER A 72 16.05 -1.93 1.62
CA SER A 72 16.07 -2.28 0.19
C SER A 72 14.71 -1.99 -0.48
N PRO A 73 14.66 -1.31 -1.63
CA PRO A 73 13.41 -1.07 -2.38
C PRO A 73 12.97 -2.30 -3.22
N GLU A 74 13.78 -3.35 -3.27
CA GLU A 74 13.54 -4.53 -4.10
C GLU A 74 12.52 -5.48 -3.44
N PRO A 75 11.78 -6.27 -4.24
CA PRO A 75 10.96 -7.35 -3.71
C PRO A 75 11.76 -8.31 -2.82
N PRO A 76 11.14 -8.95 -1.80
CA PRO A 76 9.69 -9.11 -1.62
C PRO A 76 9.03 -8.08 -0.67
N CYS A 77 7.79 -7.69 -0.98
CA CYS A 77 6.94 -6.87 -0.09
C CYS A 77 6.24 -7.78 0.93
N THR A 78 6.84 -8.00 2.09
CA THR A 78 6.41 -9.05 3.05
C THR A 78 5.00 -8.84 3.62
N TYR A 79 4.49 -7.61 3.64
CA TYR A 79 3.13 -7.29 4.10
C TYR A 79 2.17 -6.96 2.94
N GLY A 80 2.64 -7.00 1.70
CA GLY A 80 1.86 -6.75 0.49
C GLY A 80 2.39 -5.59 -0.33
N GLY A 81 2.03 -5.58 -1.61
CA GLY A 81 2.38 -4.53 -2.56
C GLY A 81 1.19 -4.16 -3.43
N SER A 82 1.13 -2.91 -3.87
CA SER A 82 0.08 -2.41 -4.75
C SER A 82 0.66 -1.41 -5.75
N VAL A 83 0.04 -1.33 -6.93
CA VAL A 83 0.41 -0.39 -7.98
C VAL A 83 -0.85 0.36 -8.39
N THR A 84 -0.79 1.68 -8.34
CA THR A 84 -1.91 2.53 -8.74
C THR A 84 -1.92 2.71 -10.26
N PRO A 85 -3.08 3.01 -10.86
CA PRO A 85 -3.10 3.62 -12.18
C PRO A 85 -2.42 5.00 -12.14
N VAL A 86 -2.30 5.64 -13.31
CA VAL A 86 -1.86 7.03 -13.39
C VAL A 86 -2.88 7.92 -12.67
N LEU A 87 -2.46 8.57 -11.59
CA LEU A 87 -3.34 9.38 -10.75
C LEU A 87 -3.38 10.86 -11.18
N GLY A 88 -2.36 11.32 -11.90
CA GLY A 88 -2.28 12.70 -12.36
C GLY A 88 -1.00 13.02 -13.10
N SER A 89 -0.84 14.31 -13.40
CA SER A 89 0.30 14.86 -14.14
C SER A 89 1.04 15.90 -13.31
N ASN A 90 2.38 15.80 -13.23
CA ASN A 90 3.24 16.72 -12.49
C ASN A 90 2.84 16.96 -11.03
N SER A 91 2.10 18.04 -10.75
CA SER A 91 1.63 18.39 -9.42
C SER A 91 0.11 18.32 -9.37
N PHE A 92 -0.43 17.48 -8.50
CA PHE A 92 -1.87 17.24 -8.41
C PHE A 92 -2.27 16.80 -7.01
N GLN A 93 -3.52 17.08 -6.66
CA GLN A 93 -4.17 16.53 -5.48
C GLN A 93 -4.95 15.28 -5.87
N VAL A 94 -4.88 14.26 -5.03
CA VAL A 94 -5.56 12.98 -5.24
C VAL A 94 -6.94 13.07 -4.59
N PRO A 95 -8.03 13.03 -5.37
CA PRO A 95 -9.36 13.04 -4.77
C PRO A 95 -9.61 11.75 -3.98
N GLU A 96 -10.52 11.81 -3.01
CA GLU A 96 -10.88 10.65 -2.16
C GLU A 96 -11.52 9.52 -2.98
N THR A 97 -12.20 9.85 -4.08
CA THR A 97 -12.83 8.90 -4.98
C THR A 97 -12.31 9.11 -6.40
N ILE A 98 -11.35 8.29 -6.81
CA ILE A 98 -10.96 8.20 -8.21
C ILE A 98 -11.79 7.09 -8.83
N ALA A 99 -12.64 7.44 -9.79
CA ALA A 99 -13.60 6.56 -10.45
C ALA A 99 -13.06 5.14 -10.71
N GLU A 100 -13.85 4.14 -10.31
CA GLU A 100 -13.88 2.70 -10.67
C GLU A 100 -12.59 1.86 -10.63
N ALA A 101 -11.39 2.45 -10.66
CA ALA A 101 -10.11 1.74 -10.83
C ALA A 101 -9.13 1.88 -9.65
N PHE A 102 -9.37 2.77 -8.68
CA PHE A 102 -8.45 3.00 -7.56
C PHE A 102 -9.19 3.33 -6.25
N ALA A 103 -8.84 2.60 -5.19
CA ALA A 103 -9.29 2.89 -3.83
C ALA A 103 -8.26 3.81 -3.12
N ASN A 104 -8.73 4.96 -2.63
CA ASN A 104 -7.97 5.87 -1.78
C ASN A 104 -8.77 6.08 -0.47
N PRO A 105 -8.36 5.51 0.66
CA PRO A 105 -7.07 4.88 0.96
C PRO A 105 -6.87 3.48 0.35
N ILE A 106 -5.60 3.09 0.19
CA ILE A 106 -5.18 1.77 -0.30
C ILE A 106 -5.12 0.79 0.89
N PRO A 107 -5.95 -0.28 0.91
CA PRO A 107 -5.98 -1.23 2.01
C PRO A 107 -4.95 -2.37 1.85
N PHE A 108 -4.26 -2.70 2.92
CA PHE A 108 -3.38 -3.86 3.06
C PHE A 108 -3.88 -4.74 4.21
N SER A 109 -4.66 -5.77 3.87
CA SER A 109 -5.18 -6.73 4.84
C SER A 109 -4.08 -7.67 5.31
N PHE A 110 -3.97 -7.86 6.63
CA PHE A 110 -3.03 -8.80 7.23
C PHE A 110 -3.74 -9.71 8.25
N GLY A 111 -3.22 -10.94 8.38
CA GLY A 111 -3.72 -11.97 9.30
C GLY A 111 -2.70 -12.37 10.37
N PHE A 112 -1.77 -11.46 10.70
CA PHE A 112 -0.75 -11.64 11.73
C PHE A 112 -0.80 -10.51 12.77
N THR A 113 -0.15 -10.70 13.92
CA THR A 113 -0.01 -9.64 14.93
C THR A 113 0.83 -8.49 14.38
N TRP A 114 0.29 -7.27 14.40
CA TRP A 114 0.99 -6.09 13.89
C TRP A 114 2.27 -5.82 14.69
N PRO A 115 3.46 -5.78 14.06
CA PRO A 115 4.75 -5.71 14.76
C PRO A 115 5.11 -4.32 15.29
N VAL A 116 4.20 -3.34 15.19
CA VAL A 116 4.37 -1.91 15.57
C VAL A 116 5.42 -1.15 14.75
N SER A 117 6.44 -1.83 14.22
CA SER A 117 7.51 -1.28 13.39
C SER A 117 7.43 -1.78 11.94
N ILE A 118 7.45 -0.84 11.00
CA ILE A 118 7.47 -1.04 9.53
C ILE A 118 8.57 -0.23 8.88
#